data_AF-A0A485PDD1-F1
#
_entry.id   AF-A0A485PDD1-F1
#
_cell.length_a   1.000
_cell.length_b   1.000
_cell.length_c   1.000
_cell.angle_alpha   90.00
_cell.angle_beta   90.00
_cell.angle_gamma   90.00
#
_symmetry.space_group_name_H-M   'P 1'
#
loop_
_entity.id
_entity.type
_entity.pdbx_description
1 polymer ?
#
loop_
_entity_poly.entity_id
_entity_poly.type
_entity_poly.pdbx_seq_one_letter_code
_entity_poly.pdbx_strand_id
1 'polypeptide(L)'
;MMPGTLPEEVVDFENFLQQTGGRQGGWDDYDHQNFVKVRNKHKGKPAFMGEVLENLPARTQDEVQQHEKWYQTFLALEERKKESIQNWKTKKQQKKEEIFKLKEKAENISLLFHNKKDNQKRKEEQRKKQKLAVEAWKKQKSIEMSVRRASQVKEEEEEKEKKRQKEHQRQFKLKLLLESYTQQKKEQEEFLRLEKEIREKTEKAEKRKMAAEEISRFQERDLHKLELKILDRQSKEEEKAEKQRRLAKLKEKVENNVSRDPSRLYRPTKGWEERTKKTGPTGSGPLLQIPHRAIPTWRQGIEKRI
;
A
#
# COMPACT_ATOMS: atom_id res chain seq x y z
N MET A 1 14.65 61.99 31.49
CA MET A 1 15.20 60.61 31.51
C MET A 1 15.60 60.30 30.08
N MET A 2 16.90 60.24 29.79
CA MET A 2 17.33 59.92 28.42
C MET A 2 17.05 58.44 28.17
N PRO A 3 16.29 58.11 27.11
CA PRO A 3 15.93 56.73 26.78
C PRO A 3 17.21 55.93 26.55
N GLY A 4 17.16 54.62 26.84
CA GLY A 4 18.28 53.70 26.77
C GLY A 4 18.84 53.55 25.36
N THR A 5 19.66 54.51 24.94
CA THR A 5 20.46 54.44 23.72
C THR A 5 21.53 53.38 23.93
N LEU A 6 21.27 52.20 23.37
CA LEU A 6 22.30 51.21 23.11
C LEU A 6 23.41 51.90 22.31
N PRO A 7 24.70 51.58 22.56
CA PRO A 7 25.79 52.11 21.75
C PRO A 7 25.53 51.86 20.26
N GLU A 8 25.88 52.83 19.41
CA GLU A 8 25.63 52.82 17.98
C GLU A 8 26.18 51.53 17.33
N GLU A 9 27.33 51.03 17.81
CA GLU A 9 27.96 49.82 17.32
C GLU A 9 27.16 48.54 17.65
N VAL A 10 26.34 48.57 18.71
CA VAL A 10 25.43 47.48 19.07
C VAL A 10 24.23 47.46 18.11
N VAL A 11 23.73 48.65 17.75
CA VAL A 11 22.61 48.81 16.81
C VAL A 11 23.04 48.44 15.39
N ASP A 12 24.25 48.83 14.96
CA ASP A 12 24.80 48.47 13.66
C ASP A 12 24.96 46.95 13.51
N PHE A 13 25.42 46.26 14.56
CA PHE A 13 25.50 44.81 14.57
C PHE A 13 24.12 44.15 14.48
N GLU A 14 23.11 44.69 15.16
CA GLU A 14 21.74 44.16 15.11
C GLU A 14 21.08 44.39 13.75
N ASN A 15 21.29 45.57 13.16
CA ASN A 15 20.84 45.89 11.81
C ASN A 15 21.50 44.98 10.76
N PHE A 16 22.81 44.75 10.89
CA PHE A 16 23.53 43.82 10.02
C PHE A 16 22.93 42.41 10.10
N LEU A 17 22.69 41.89 11.31
CA LEU A 17 22.05 40.57 11.47
C LEU A 17 20.65 40.50 10.86
N GLN A 18 19.85 41.56 10.99
CA GLN A 18 18.50 41.58 10.39
C GLN A 18 18.55 41.60 8.86
N GLN A 19 19.53 42.30 8.27
CA GLN A 19 19.67 42.41 6.81
C GLN A 19 20.31 41.17 6.18
N THR A 20 21.25 40.51 6.85
CA THR A 20 22.02 39.40 6.27
C THR A 20 21.50 38.01 6.65
N GLY A 21 20.25 37.88 7.11
CA GLY A 21 19.66 36.57 7.41
C GLY A 21 20.14 35.94 8.72
N GLY A 22 20.41 36.76 9.74
CA GLY A 22 20.68 36.32 11.11
C GLY A 22 22.14 35.96 11.39
N ARG A 23 22.36 35.18 12.46
CA ARG A 23 23.71 34.80 12.93
C ARG A 23 24.44 33.84 12.00
N GLN A 24 23.71 33.18 11.11
CA GLN A 24 24.24 32.19 10.18
C GLN A 24 24.34 32.73 8.75
N GLY A 25 24.02 34.00 8.49
CA GLY A 25 24.16 34.58 7.15
C GLY A 25 23.16 34.01 6.12
N GLY A 26 22.03 33.45 6.59
CA GLY A 26 21.08 32.72 5.74
C GLY A 26 21.48 31.28 5.40
N TRP A 27 22.57 30.76 5.96
CA TRP A 27 22.97 29.36 5.82
C TRP A 27 22.28 28.48 6.88
N ASP A 28 22.08 27.21 6.55
CA ASP A 28 21.61 26.22 7.52
C ASP A 28 22.67 25.96 8.60
N ASP A 29 22.25 25.55 9.80
CA ASP A 29 23.14 25.35 10.95
C ASP A 29 24.22 24.32 10.65
N TYR A 30 23.90 23.27 9.89
CA TYR A 30 24.85 22.23 9.49
C TYR A 30 25.92 22.77 8.53
N ASP A 31 25.49 23.48 7.49
CA ASP A 31 26.37 24.06 6.46
C ASP A 31 27.30 25.11 7.08
N HIS A 32 26.75 26.00 7.90
CA HIS A 32 27.50 27.04 8.60
C HIS A 32 28.55 26.45 9.54
N GLN A 33 28.20 25.40 10.31
CA GLN A 33 29.16 24.74 11.20
C GLN A 33 30.31 24.07 10.45
N ASN A 34 30.02 23.40 9.33
CA ASN A 34 31.06 22.78 8.50
C ASN A 34 31.99 23.85 7.89
N PHE A 35 31.43 24.94 7.39
CA PHE A 35 32.19 26.10 6.92
C PHE A 35 33.15 26.64 8.00
N VAL A 36 32.64 26.91 9.22
CA VAL A 36 33.47 27.44 10.32
C VAL A 36 34.55 26.44 10.73
N LYS A 37 34.25 25.13 10.77
CA LYS A 37 35.24 24.08 11.08
C LYS A 37 36.38 24.08 10.06
N VAL A 38 36.07 24.06 8.77
CA VAL A 38 37.07 24.05 7.70
C VAL A 38 37.87 25.36 7.70
N ARG A 39 37.22 26.50 7.98
CA ARG A 39 37.90 27.80 8.07
C ARG A 39 38.90 27.85 9.21
N ASN A 40 38.52 27.36 10.38
CA ASN A 40 39.39 27.31 11.56
C ASN A 40 40.59 26.38 11.33
N LYS A 41 40.43 25.29 10.57
CA LYS A 41 41.54 24.42 10.16
C LYS A 41 42.53 25.14 9.22
N HIS A 42 42.03 25.88 8.24
CA HIS A 42 42.86 26.49 7.20
C HIS A 42 43.37 27.89 7.49
N LYS A 43 42.85 28.58 8.53
CA LYS A 43 43.24 29.93 8.95
C LYS A 43 43.38 30.93 7.78
N GLY A 44 42.50 30.85 6.78
CA GLY A 44 42.49 31.76 5.63
C GLY A 44 43.42 31.40 4.47
N LYS A 45 43.99 30.18 4.43
CA LYS A 45 44.76 29.71 3.26
C LYS A 45 43.84 29.44 2.05
N PRO A 46 44.31 29.62 0.79
CA PRO A 46 43.51 29.38 -0.41
C PRO A 46 43.03 27.92 -0.57
N ALA A 47 43.70 26.96 0.09
CA ALA A 47 43.27 25.56 0.19
C ALA A 47 41.90 25.38 0.89
N PHE A 48 41.45 26.39 1.63
CA PHE A 48 40.12 26.45 2.26
C PHE A 48 38.98 26.21 1.28
N MET A 49 39.04 26.84 0.09
CA MET A 49 37.93 26.80 -0.87
C MET A 49 37.68 25.37 -1.40
N GLY A 50 38.76 24.61 -1.61
CA GLY A 50 38.65 23.21 -2.05
C GLY A 50 38.00 22.31 -1.00
N GLU A 51 38.47 22.39 0.26
CA GLU A 51 37.92 21.54 1.33
C GLU A 51 36.47 21.92 1.69
N VAL A 52 36.07 23.19 1.57
CA VAL A 52 34.65 23.57 1.79
C VAL A 52 33.74 23.00 0.71
N LEU A 53 34.16 23.04 -0.56
CA LEU A 53 33.36 22.49 -1.66
C LEU A 53 33.23 20.97 -1.58
N GLU A 54 34.26 20.27 -1.10
CA GLU A 54 34.21 18.83 -0.83
C GLU A 54 33.22 18.47 0.29
N ASN A 55 33.14 19.30 1.35
CA ASN A 55 32.23 19.07 2.48
C ASN A 55 30.81 19.58 2.22
N LEU A 56 30.61 20.51 1.27
CA LEU A 56 29.33 21.12 0.93
C LEU A 56 29.06 21.03 -0.59
N PRO A 57 28.77 19.82 -1.12
CA PRO A 57 28.58 19.62 -2.57
C PRO A 57 27.33 20.32 -3.12
N ALA A 58 26.40 20.75 -2.26
CA ALA A 58 25.19 21.46 -2.63
C ALA A 58 25.39 22.98 -2.81
N ARG A 59 26.57 23.53 -2.50
CA ARG A 59 26.86 24.97 -2.53
C ARG A 59 27.86 25.30 -3.64
N THR A 60 27.65 26.44 -4.29
CA THR A 60 28.54 26.90 -5.35
C THR A 60 29.76 27.62 -4.77
N GLN A 61 30.85 27.67 -5.53
CA GLN A 61 32.06 28.39 -5.13
C GLN A 61 31.78 29.87 -4.82
N ASP A 62 30.91 30.50 -5.61
CA ASP A 62 30.53 31.90 -5.44
C ASP A 62 29.76 32.14 -4.14
N GLU A 63 28.85 31.22 -3.77
CA GLU A 63 28.14 31.27 -2.48
C GLU A 63 29.11 31.16 -1.31
N VAL A 64 30.10 30.27 -1.38
CA VAL A 64 31.12 30.11 -0.33
C VAL A 64 31.97 31.38 -0.20
N GLN A 65 32.33 32.03 -1.30
CA GLN A 65 33.10 33.29 -1.28
C GLN A 65 32.29 34.45 -0.71
N GLN A 66 31.00 34.56 -1.07
CA GLN A 66 30.10 35.57 -0.50
C GLN A 66 29.95 35.36 1.01
N HIS A 67 29.82 34.11 1.43
CA HIS A 67 29.72 33.76 2.85
C HIS A 67 31.00 34.01 3.63
N GLU A 68 32.19 33.82 3.03
CA GLU A 68 33.45 34.21 3.67
C GLU A 68 33.57 35.73 3.83
N LYS A 69 33.19 36.51 2.81
CA LYS A 69 33.14 37.98 2.92
C LYS A 69 32.18 38.40 4.03
N TRP A 70 30.97 37.82 4.06
CA TRP A 70 30.00 38.06 5.12
C TRP A 70 30.57 37.70 6.50
N TYR A 71 31.18 36.53 6.65
CA TYR A 71 31.70 36.07 7.93
C TYR A 71 32.86 36.95 8.45
N GLN A 72 33.70 37.48 7.56
CA GLN A 72 34.70 38.49 7.93
C GLN A 72 34.06 39.78 8.44
N THR A 73 33.02 40.27 7.76
CA THR A 73 32.29 41.46 8.22
C THR A 73 31.55 41.23 9.54
N PHE A 74 30.97 40.04 9.72
CA PHE A 74 30.34 39.61 10.97
C PHE A 74 31.32 39.63 12.14
N LEU A 75 32.51 39.05 11.99
CA LEU A 75 33.54 39.04 13.03
C LEU A 75 34.01 40.44 13.41
N ALA A 76 34.21 41.31 12.42
CA ALA A 76 34.63 42.69 12.67
C ALA A 76 33.56 43.49 13.45
N LEU A 77 32.27 43.28 13.14
CA LEU A 77 31.18 43.94 13.86
C LEU A 77 30.96 43.35 15.25
N GLU A 78 31.13 42.04 15.41
CA GLU A 78 31.04 41.38 16.72
C GLU A 78 32.12 41.91 17.67
N GLU A 79 33.34 42.13 17.18
CA GLU A 79 34.44 42.67 17.97
C GLU A 79 34.17 44.12 18.38
N ARG A 80 33.74 44.99 17.45
CA ARG A 80 33.34 46.37 17.76
C ARG A 80 32.23 46.44 18.82
N LYS A 81 31.25 45.54 18.74
CA LYS A 81 30.18 45.41 19.75
C LYS A 81 30.76 45.07 21.12
N LYS A 82 31.69 44.11 21.20
CA LYS A 82 32.34 43.72 22.47
C LYS A 82 33.14 44.88 23.06
N GLU A 83 33.95 45.55 22.24
CA GLU A 83 34.74 46.73 22.64
C GLU A 83 33.85 47.86 23.16
N SER A 84 32.75 48.17 22.47
CA SER A 84 31.81 49.22 22.89
C SER A 84 31.14 48.90 24.23
N ILE A 85 30.69 47.67 24.45
CA ILE A 85 30.11 47.22 25.73
C ILE A 85 31.14 47.29 26.86
N GLN A 86 32.38 46.88 26.60
CA GLN A 86 33.46 46.93 27.59
C GLN A 86 33.80 48.37 27.97
N ASN A 87 33.90 49.28 26.99
CA ASN A 87 34.11 50.71 27.21
C ASN A 87 32.95 51.36 27.97
N TRP A 88 31.71 50.95 27.73
CA TRP A 88 30.57 51.41 28.51
C TRP A 88 30.63 50.96 29.97
N LYS A 89 31.00 49.68 30.21
CA LYS A 89 31.16 49.14 31.57
C LYS A 89 32.25 49.87 32.35
N THR A 90 33.41 50.12 31.75
CA THR A 90 34.52 50.84 32.40
C THR A 90 34.14 52.28 32.71
N LYS A 91 33.53 53.01 31.76
CA LYS A 91 33.04 54.38 32.00
C LYS A 91 31.98 54.45 33.11
N LYS A 92 31.07 53.47 33.18
CA LYS A 92 30.04 53.40 34.23
C LYS A 92 30.65 53.16 35.62
N GLN A 93 31.67 52.31 35.69
CA GLN A 93 32.38 52.03 36.93
C GLN A 93 33.17 53.26 37.43
N GLN A 94 33.88 53.95 36.54
CA GLN A 94 34.59 55.20 36.86
C GLN A 94 33.64 56.28 37.43
N LYS A 95 32.48 56.49 36.79
CA LYS A 95 31.47 57.43 37.31
C LYS A 95 30.96 57.05 38.70
N LYS A 96 30.81 55.75 39.00
CA LYS A 96 30.37 55.27 40.31
C LYS A 96 31.44 55.56 41.39
N GLU A 97 32.71 55.39 41.05
CA GLU A 97 33.84 55.68 41.94
C GLU A 97 34.02 57.19 42.18
N GLU A 98 33.79 58.03 41.19
CA GLU A 98 33.78 59.49 41.36
C GLU A 98 32.64 59.97 42.28
N ILE A 99 31.43 59.43 42.10
CA ILE A 99 30.28 59.73 42.98
C ILE A 99 30.55 59.27 44.42
N PHE A 100 31.21 58.13 44.59
CA PHE A 100 31.59 57.63 45.91
C PHE A 100 32.60 58.57 46.60
N LYS A 101 33.63 59.02 45.88
CA LYS A 101 34.62 59.99 46.38
C LYS A 101 34.01 61.36 46.72
N LEU A 102 32.99 61.80 45.98
CA LEU A 102 32.24 63.03 46.26
C LEU A 102 31.39 62.91 47.53
N LYS A 103 30.76 61.75 47.77
CA LYS A 103 29.99 61.47 48.99
C LYS A 103 30.88 61.39 50.24
N GLU A 104 32.05 60.77 50.14
CA GLU A 104 33.03 60.69 51.23
C GLU A 104 33.58 62.08 51.64
N LYS A 105 33.72 63.00 50.66
CA LYS A 105 34.07 64.40 50.91
C LYS A 105 32.92 65.20 51.54
N ALA A 106 31.67 64.89 51.21
CA ALA A 106 30.50 65.55 51.78
C ALA A 106 30.19 65.08 53.22
N GLU A 107 30.42 63.80 53.53
CA GLU A 107 30.23 63.26 54.88
C GLU A 107 31.28 63.75 55.89
N ASN A 108 32.49 64.07 55.44
CA ASN A 108 33.52 64.69 56.29
C ASN A 108 33.17 66.11 56.79
N ILE A 109 32.21 66.81 56.17
CA ILE A 109 31.80 68.17 56.56
C ILE A 109 30.60 68.16 57.53
N SER A 110 29.83 67.06 57.60
CA SER A 110 28.56 67.01 58.35
C SER A 110 28.68 66.50 59.80
N LEU A 111 29.89 66.20 60.29
CA LEU A 111 30.12 65.64 61.64
C LEU A 111 30.43 66.69 62.72
N LEU A 112 30.12 67.96 62.49
CA LEU A 112 30.14 69.01 63.52
C LEU A 112 28.71 69.45 63.83
N PHE A 113 28.32 69.40 65.10
CA PHE A 113 27.04 69.84 65.71
C PHE A 113 25.93 68.79 65.86
N HIS A 114 25.76 68.23 67.08
CA HIS A 114 24.69 68.69 67.98
C HIS A 114 24.69 68.06 69.39
N ASN A 115 24.31 68.91 70.36
CA ASN A 115 24.33 68.72 71.80
C ASN A 115 23.17 67.84 72.34
N LYS A 116 23.43 67.19 73.48
CA LYS A 116 22.66 66.09 74.10
C LYS A 116 21.89 66.58 75.34
N LYS A 117 20.56 66.36 75.38
CA LYS A 117 19.86 65.56 76.43
C LYS A 117 18.32 65.58 76.29
N ASP A 118 17.67 66.70 75.96
CA ASP A 118 16.19 66.73 75.79
C ASP A 118 15.70 66.23 74.44
N ASN A 119 16.55 66.33 73.42
CA ASN A 119 16.32 65.75 72.11
C ASN A 119 16.34 64.20 72.15
N GLN A 120 16.89 63.59 73.21
CA GLN A 120 17.13 62.16 73.28
C GLN A 120 15.86 61.36 73.58
N LYS A 121 15.03 61.82 74.53
CA LYS A 121 13.75 61.17 74.87
C LYS A 121 12.72 61.31 73.74
N ARG A 122 12.57 62.50 73.14
CA ARG A 122 11.70 62.68 71.96
C ARG A 122 12.17 61.85 70.76
N LYS A 123 13.49 61.79 70.49
CA LYS A 123 14.04 60.90 69.47
C LYS A 123 13.83 59.43 69.80
N GLU A 124 13.85 59.03 71.07
CA GLU A 124 13.66 57.63 71.47
C GLU A 124 12.21 57.15 71.33
N GLU A 125 11.23 57.98 71.71
CA GLU A 125 9.82 57.70 71.42
C GLU A 125 9.51 57.71 69.93
N GLN A 126 10.08 58.66 69.19
CA GLN A 126 9.94 58.71 67.73
C GLN A 126 10.61 57.51 67.07
N ARG A 127 11.75 57.03 67.59
CA ARG A 127 12.39 55.76 67.19
C ARG A 127 11.51 54.55 67.50
N LYS A 128 10.83 54.51 68.65
CA LYS A 128 9.89 53.41 68.97
C LYS A 128 8.68 53.41 68.03
N LYS A 129 8.06 54.56 67.78
CA LYS A 129 6.96 54.69 66.81
C LYS A 129 7.40 54.34 65.39
N GLN A 130 8.58 54.79 64.96
CA GLN A 130 9.16 54.41 63.68
C GLN A 130 9.46 52.91 63.59
N LYS A 131 9.98 52.28 64.66
CA LYS A 131 10.19 50.82 64.71
C LYS A 131 8.89 50.05 64.53
N LEU A 132 7.83 50.42 65.26
CA LEU A 132 6.52 49.79 65.14
C LEU A 132 5.90 49.99 63.74
N ALA A 133 6.02 51.19 63.18
CA ALA A 133 5.56 51.47 61.81
C ALA A 133 6.33 50.64 60.76
N VAL A 134 7.65 50.49 60.93
CA VAL A 134 8.49 49.66 60.06
C VAL A 134 8.17 48.17 60.23
N GLU A 135 7.90 47.69 61.45
CA GLU A 135 7.48 46.30 61.68
C GLU A 135 6.10 46.02 61.10
N ALA A 136 5.14 46.93 61.26
CA ALA A 136 3.82 46.82 60.65
C ALA A 136 3.93 46.82 59.12
N TRP A 137 4.74 47.72 58.54
CA TRP A 137 5.00 47.74 57.09
C TRP A 137 5.70 46.47 56.59
N LYS A 138 6.67 45.93 57.33
CA LYS A 138 7.32 44.64 57.01
C LYS A 138 6.33 43.49 57.05
N LYS A 139 5.43 43.44 58.04
CA LYS A 139 4.36 42.43 58.13
C LYS A 139 3.39 42.57 56.97
N GLN A 140 2.93 43.79 56.67
CA GLN A 140 2.06 44.10 55.54
C GLN A 140 2.70 43.64 54.22
N LYS A 141 3.98 44.00 53.98
CA LYS A 141 4.70 43.58 52.78
C LYS A 141 4.95 42.08 52.72
N SER A 142 5.20 41.43 53.85
CA SER A 142 5.33 39.97 53.90
C SER A 142 4.01 39.28 53.50
N ILE A 143 2.89 39.75 54.02
CA ILE A 143 1.55 39.23 53.68
C ILE A 143 1.24 39.48 52.20
N GLU A 144 1.45 40.70 51.69
CA GLU A 144 1.25 41.04 50.28
C GLU A 144 2.09 40.16 49.35
N MET A 145 3.36 39.94 49.68
CA MET A 145 4.25 39.06 48.90
C MET A 145 3.81 37.60 48.96
N SER A 146 3.30 37.12 50.11
CA SER A 146 2.76 35.78 50.25
C SER A 146 1.49 35.59 49.41
N VAL A 147 0.56 36.54 49.46
CA VAL A 147 -0.67 36.54 48.64
C VAL A 147 -0.33 36.60 47.16
N ARG A 148 0.63 37.44 46.75
CA ARG A 148 1.08 37.51 45.35
C ARG A 148 1.69 36.20 44.86
N ARG A 149 2.52 35.55 45.68
CA ARG A 149 3.08 34.23 45.36
C ARG A 149 2.00 33.15 45.27
N ALA A 150 1.06 33.14 46.21
CA ALA A 150 -0.06 32.19 46.19
C ALA A 150 -0.94 32.39 44.95
N SER A 151 -1.19 33.64 44.54
CA SER A 151 -1.92 33.94 43.31
C SER A 151 -1.18 33.46 42.06
N GLN A 152 0.13 33.68 41.99
CA GLN A 152 0.96 33.20 40.87
C GLN A 152 0.96 31.69 40.75
N VAL A 153 1.07 30.96 41.86
CA VAL A 153 1.01 29.49 41.86
C VAL A 153 -0.35 28.98 41.40
N LYS A 154 -1.45 29.58 41.87
CA LYS A 154 -2.80 29.22 41.41
C LYS A 154 -3.01 29.46 39.92
N GLU A 155 -2.53 30.59 39.41
CA GLU A 155 -2.62 30.91 37.97
C GLU A 155 -1.80 29.92 37.12
N GLU A 156 -0.60 29.55 37.59
CA GLU A 156 0.25 28.55 36.92
C GLU A 156 -0.38 27.14 36.93
N GLU A 157 -1.01 26.73 38.04
CA GLU A 157 -1.75 25.47 38.13
C GLU A 157 -2.97 25.44 37.20
N GLU A 158 -3.76 26.52 37.15
CA GLU A 158 -4.86 26.63 36.20
C GLU A 158 -4.40 26.58 34.75
N GLU A 159 -3.27 27.22 34.42
CA GLU A 159 -2.71 27.18 33.06
C GLU A 159 -2.23 25.77 32.70
N LYS A 160 -1.57 25.07 33.63
CA LYS A 160 -1.17 23.67 33.45
C LYS A 160 -2.37 22.75 33.26
N GLU A 161 -3.44 22.95 34.03
CA GLU A 161 -4.67 22.16 33.89
C GLU A 161 -5.35 22.43 32.54
N LYS A 162 -5.45 23.69 32.11
CA LYS A 162 -5.94 24.04 30.77
C LYS A 162 -5.09 23.41 29.65
N LYS A 163 -3.76 23.37 29.81
CA LYS A 163 -2.86 22.68 28.86
C LYS A 163 -3.13 21.18 28.84
N ARG A 164 -3.27 20.53 30.00
CA ARG A 164 -3.63 19.10 30.12
C ARG A 164 -4.96 18.77 29.47
N GLN A 165 -5.99 19.58 29.70
CA GLN A 165 -7.31 19.39 29.09
C GLN A 165 -7.26 19.53 27.56
N LYS A 166 -6.54 20.54 27.04
CA LYS A 166 -6.35 20.71 25.59
C LYS A 166 -5.60 19.52 24.98
N GLU A 167 -4.56 19.03 25.66
CA GLU A 167 -3.82 17.86 25.21
C GLU A 167 -4.69 16.60 25.22
N HIS A 168 -5.47 16.38 26.28
CA HIS A 168 -6.41 15.27 26.36
C HIS A 168 -7.47 15.34 25.25
N GLN A 169 -8.02 16.52 24.97
CA GLN A 169 -8.95 16.72 23.84
C GLN A 169 -8.30 16.43 22.49
N ARG A 170 -7.03 16.82 22.28
CA ARG A 170 -6.29 16.50 21.05
C ARG A 170 -6.10 15.00 20.89
N GLN A 171 -5.68 14.32 21.95
CA GLN A 171 -5.50 12.87 21.95
C GLN A 171 -6.81 12.14 21.70
N PHE A 172 -7.91 12.58 22.32
CA PHE A 172 -9.23 12.02 22.09
C PHE A 172 -9.70 12.20 20.65
N LYS A 173 -9.55 13.40 20.08
CA LYS A 173 -9.86 13.67 18.66
C LYS A 173 -9.03 12.80 17.72
N LEU A 174 -7.73 12.64 17.99
CA LEU A 174 -6.85 11.79 17.20
C LEU A 174 -7.26 10.32 17.29
N LYS A 175 -7.59 9.84 18.49
CA LYS A 175 -8.08 8.47 18.71
C LYS A 175 -9.37 8.21 17.93
N LEU A 176 -10.32 9.14 17.97
CA LEU A 176 -11.58 9.04 17.24
C LEU A 176 -11.34 8.99 15.71
N LEU A 177 -10.43 9.84 15.20
CA LEU A 177 -10.08 9.85 13.79
C LEU A 177 -9.43 8.51 13.37
N LEU A 178 -8.47 8.02 14.14
CA LEU A 178 -7.83 6.72 13.89
C LEU A 178 -8.85 5.58 13.91
N GLU A 179 -9.75 5.56 14.89
CA GLU A 179 -10.79 4.55 14.99
C GLU A 179 -11.72 4.59 13.77
N SER A 180 -12.18 5.77 13.35
CA SER A 180 -12.98 5.92 12.13
C SER A 180 -12.26 5.43 10.88
N TYR A 181 -10.97 5.73 10.74
CA TYR A 181 -10.16 5.27 9.61
C TYR A 181 -9.97 3.74 9.62
N THR A 182 -9.72 3.16 10.80
CA THR A 182 -9.62 1.69 10.93
C THR A 182 -10.95 1.00 10.62
N GLN A 183 -12.08 1.58 11.00
CA GLN A 183 -13.41 1.06 10.68
C GLN A 183 -13.66 1.13 9.17
N GLN A 184 -13.43 2.28 8.55
CA GLN A 184 -13.56 2.43 7.09
C GLN A 184 -12.67 1.46 6.32
N LYS A 185 -11.42 1.28 6.74
CA LYS A 185 -10.51 0.32 6.11
C LYS A 185 -11.02 -1.12 6.23
N LYS A 186 -11.52 -1.51 7.39
CA LYS A 186 -12.13 -2.84 7.60
C LYS A 186 -13.36 -3.04 6.72
N GLU A 187 -14.23 -2.04 6.63
CA GLU A 187 -15.41 -2.08 5.76
C GLU A 187 -15.03 -2.25 4.28
N GLN A 188 -14.00 -1.52 3.82
CA GLN A 188 -13.47 -1.67 2.47
C GLN A 188 -12.88 -3.06 2.23
N GLU A 189 -12.11 -3.60 3.18
CA GLU A 189 -11.55 -4.95 3.09
C GLU A 189 -12.65 -6.03 3.05
N GLU A 190 -13.67 -5.92 3.89
CA GLU A 190 -14.82 -6.83 3.89
C GLU A 190 -15.65 -6.70 2.60
N PHE A 191 -15.84 -5.49 2.09
CA PHE A 191 -16.51 -5.27 0.80
C PHE A 191 -15.75 -5.98 -0.35
N LEU A 192 -14.43 -5.80 -0.43
CA LEU A 192 -13.59 -6.48 -1.42
C LEU A 192 -13.61 -8.00 -1.25
N ARG A 193 -13.67 -8.49 -0.01
CA ARG A 193 -13.77 -9.92 0.28
C ARG A 193 -15.11 -10.49 -0.20
N LEU A 194 -16.22 -9.81 0.09
CA LEU A 194 -17.55 -10.19 -0.37
C LEU A 194 -17.65 -10.16 -1.89
N GLU A 195 -17.08 -9.15 -2.54
CA GLU A 195 -17.05 -9.05 -4.00
C GLU A 195 -16.30 -10.24 -4.61
N LYS A 196 -15.14 -10.61 -4.05
CA LYS A 196 -14.39 -11.80 -4.48
C LYS A 196 -15.18 -13.09 -4.29
N GLU A 197 -15.85 -13.25 -3.15
CA GLU A 197 -16.67 -14.44 -2.89
C GLU A 197 -17.85 -14.55 -3.85
N ILE A 198 -18.50 -13.43 -4.18
CA ILE A 198 -19.57 -13.39 -5.18
C ILE A 198 -19.01 -13.79 -6.55
N ARG A 199 -17.88 -13.21 -6.98
CA ARG A 199 -17.24 -13.55 -8.27
C ARG A 199 -16.85 -15.03 -8.33
N GLU A 200 -16.29 -15.58 -7.26
CA GLU A 200 -15.93 -16.99 -7.21
C GLU A 200 -17.17 -17.91 -7.28
N LYS A 201 -18.26 -17.53 -6.60
CA LYS A 201 -19.54 -18.26 -6.67
C LYS A 201 -20.14 -18.19 -8.07
N THR A 202 -20.11 -17.03 -8.73
CA THR A 202 -20.61 -16.88 -10.10
C THR A 202 -19.78 -17.70 -11.08
N GLU A 203 -18.44 -17.65 -11.00
CA GLU A 203 -17.56 -18.47 -11.86
C GLU A 203 -17.78 -19.97 -11.64
N LYS A 204 -17.94 -20.41 -10.38
CA LYS A 204 -18.26 -21.82 -10.07
C LYS A 204 -19.62 -22.21 -10.62
N ALA A 205 -20.62 -21.34 -10.53
CA ALA A 205 -21.95 -21.58 -11.09
C ALA A 205 -21.91 -21.66 -12.62
N GLU A 206 -21.17 -20.78 -13.29
CA GLU A 206 -20.97 -20.81 -14.73
C GLU A 206 -20.27 -22.10 -15.17
N LYS A 207 -19.18 -22.50 -14.50
CA LYS A 207 -18.50 -23.77 -14.78
C LYS A 207 -19.43 -24.98 -14.61
N ARG A 208 -20.28 -24.99 -13.58
CA ARG A 208 -21.30 -26.03 -13.38
C ARG A 208 -22.34 -26.03 -14.50
N LYS A 209 -22.78 -24.84 -14.93
CA LYS A 209 -23.72 -24.68 -16.04
C LYS A 209 -23.13 -25.22 -17.34
N MET A 210 -21.91 -24.82 -17.70
CA MET A 210 -21.21 -25.32 -18.89
C MET A 210 -21.01 -26.84 -18.85
N ALA A 211 -20.65 -27.40 -17.69
CA ALA A 211 -20.53 -28.85 -17.54
C ALA A 211 -21.88 -29.56 -17.71
N ALA A 212 -22.97 -29.01 -17.17
CA ALA A 212 -24.31 -29.56 -17.32
C ALA A 212 -24.79 -29.49 -18.80
N GLU A 213 -24.52 -28.39 -19.49
CA GLU A 213 -24.81 -28.24 -20.92
C GLU A 213 -24.05 -29.28 -21.76
N GLU A 214 -22.77 -29.52 -21.45
CA GLU A 214 -21.99 -30.52 -22.17
C GLU A 214 -22.47 -31.95 -21.88
N ILE A 215 -22.84 -32.25 -20.63
CA ILE A 215 -23.48 -33.53 -20.28
C ILE A 215 -24.80 -33.71 -21.06
N SER A 216 -25.64 -32.68 -21.15
CA SER A 216 -26.89 -32.71 -21.92
C SER A 216 -26.61 -33.04 -23.39
N ARG A 217 -25.61 -32.40 -24.01
CA ARG A 217 -25.21 -32.67 -25.40
C ARG A 217 -24.78 -34.12 -25.61
N PHE A 218 -24.04 -34.70 -24.67
CA PHE A 218 -23.66 -36.12 -24.74
C PHE A 218 -24.88 -37.04 -24.60
N GLN A 219 -25.77 -36.75 -23.65
CA GLN A 219 -27.00 -37.52 -23.45
C GLN A 219 -27.91 -37.47 -24.69
N GLU A 220 -28.11 -36.28 -25.28
CA GLU A 220 -28.87 -36.11 -26.52
C GLU A 220 -28.26 -36.92 -27.68
N ARG A 221 -26.93 -36.88 -27.84
CA ARG A 221 -26.24 -37.66 -28.87
C ARG A 221 -26.42 -39.16 -28.66
N ASP A 222 -26.34 -39.64 -27.42
CA ASP A 222 -26.48 -41.05 -27.11
C ASP A 222 -27.93 -41.52 -27.24
N LEU A 223 -28.90 -40.70 -26.84
CA LEU A 223 -30.33 -40.92 -27.11
C LEU A 223 -30.59 -41.03 -28.61
N HIS A 224 -30.06 -40.11 -29.41
CA HIS A 224 -30.22 -40.16 -30.86
C HIS A 224 -29.63 -41.44 -31.47
N LYS A 225 -28.45 -41.89 -31.01
CA LYS A 225 -27.88 -43.17 -31.45
C LYS A 225 -28.75 -44.37 -31.05
N LEU A 226 -29.37 -44.33 -29.87
CA LEU A 226 -30.28 -45.38 -29.41
C LEU A 226 -31.56 -45.40 -30.26
N GLU A 227 -32.14 -44.25 -30.54
CA GLU A 227 -33.30 -44.12 -31.44
C GLU A 227 -33.02 -44.72 -32.82
N LEU A 228 -31.87 -44.37 -33.42
CA LEU A 228 -31.45 -44.95 -34.71
C LEU A 228 -31.30 -46.47 -34.65
N LYS A 229 -30.75 -47.03 -33.56
CA LYS A 229 -30.65 -48.48 -33.37
C LYS A 229 -32.02 -49.15 -33.22
N ILE A 230 -32.96 -48.50 -32.53
CA ILE A 230 -34.33 -49.00 -32.39
C ILE A 230 -35.02 -49.02 -33.77
N LEU A 231 -34.91 -47.94 -34.54
CA LEU A 231 -35.48 -47.86 -35.89
C LEU A 231 -34.88 -48.91 -36.84
N ASP A 232 -33.56 -49.10 -36.83
CA ASP A 232 -32.89 -50.13 -37.63
C ASP A 232 -33.37 -51.55 -37.24
N ARG A 233 -33.53 -51.81 -35.94
CA ARG A 233 -34.05 -53.08 -35.45
C ARG A 233 -35.49 -53.31 -35.89
N GLN A 234 -36.36 -52.30 -35.76
CA GLN A 234 -37.75 -52.35 -36.20
C GLN A 234 -37.83 -52.61 -37.71
N SER A 235 -37.05 -51.89 -38.52
CA SER A 235 -36.99 -52.10 -39.98
C SER A 235 -36.57 -53.53 -40.34
N LYS A 236 -35.57 -54.09 -39.65
CA LYS A 236 -35.16 -55.49 -39.84
C LYS A 236 -36.23 -56.49 -39.42
N GLU A 237 -36.97 -56.21 -38.35
CA GLU A 237 -38.10 -57.03 -37.90
C GLU A 237 -39.25 -56.98 -38.91
N GLU A 238 -39.57 -55.81 -39.46
CA GLU A 238 -40.55 -55.62 -40.52
C GLU A 238 -40.15 -56.35 -41.82
N GLU A 239 -38.89 -56.23 -42.25
CA GLU A 239 -38.38 -56.94 -43.43
C GLU A 239 -38.47 -58.47 -43.24
N LYS A 240 -38.13 -58.97 -42.04
CA LYS A 240 -38.30 -60.38 -41.68
C LYS A 240 -39.77 -60.79 -41.70
N ALA A 241 -40.66 -59.98 -41.12
CA ALA A 241 -42.10 -60.23 -41.12
C ALA A 241 -42.65 -60.23 -42.55
N GLU A 242 -42.19 -59.33 -43.42
CA GLU A 242 -42.60 -59.30 -44.83
C GLU A 242 -42.08 -60.53 -45.59
N LYS A 243 -40.80 -60.90 -45.40
CA LYS A 243 -40.25 -62.15 -45.95
C LYS A 243 -41.05 -63.36 -45.50
N GLN A 244 -41.40 -63.44 -44.21
CA GLN A 244 -42.27 -64.50 -43.69
C GLN A 244 -43.66 -64.47 -44.31
N ARG A 245 -44.29 -63.31 -44.48
CA ARG A 245 -45.59 -63.16 -45.18
C ARG A 245 -45.50 -63.63 -46.63
N ARG A 246 -44.43 -63.28 -47.36
CA ARG A 246 -44.18 -63.74 -48.73
C ARG A 246 -44.00 -65.26 -48.78
N LEU A 247 -43.20 -65.82 -47.86
CA LEU A 247 -43.00 -67.26 -47.74
C LEU A 247 -44.29 -67.99 -47.38
N ALA A 248 -45.12 -67.45 -46.48
CA ALA A 248 -46.41 -68.02 -46.10
C ALA A 248 -47.38 -68.04 -47.29
N LYS A 249 -47.48 -66.95 -48.06
CA LYS A 249 -48.28 -66.91 -49.31
C LYS A 249 -47.78 -67.89 -50.36
N LEU A 250 -46.46 -68.06 -50.51
CA LEU A 250 -45.89 -69.07 -51.41
C LEU A 250 -46.18 -70.47 -50.90
N LYS A 251 -46.03 -70.71 -49.60
CA LYS A 251 -46.35 -71.97 -48.95
C LYS A 251 -47.82 -72.31 -49.22
N GLU A 252 -48.77 -71.43 -48.92
CA GLU A 252 -50.20 -71.61 -49.21
C GLU A 252 -50.47 -72.02 -50.67
N LYS A 253 -49.81 -71.38 -51.65
CA LYS A 253 -49.94 -71.74 -53.08
C LYS A 253 -49.33 -73.10 -53.43
N VAL A 254 -48.24 -73.47 -52.77
CA VAL A 254 -47.43 -74.68 -53.04
C VAL A 254 -47.81 -75.83 -52.11
N GLU A 255 -48.60 -75.60 -51.06
CA GLU A 255 -49.09 -76.56 -50.07
C GLU A 255 -50.08 -77.49 -50.77
N ASN A 256 -49.50 -78.33 -51.60
CA ASN A 256 -50.11 -79.43 -52.27
C ASN A 256 -50.35 -80.42 -51.15
N ASN A 257 -51.59 -80.50 -50.68
CA ASN A 257 -52.05 -81.47 -49.68
C ASN A 257 -52.00 -82.88 -50.29
N VAL A 258 -50.79 -83.35 -50.59
CA VAL A 258 -50.54 -84.70 -51.06
C VAL A 258 -50.45 -85.55 -49.81
N SER A 259 -51.51 -86.30 -49.54
CA SER A 259 -51.50 -87.40 -48.58
C SER A 259 -50.27 -88.27 -48.84
N ARG A 260 -49.51 -88.59 -47.80
CA ARG A 260 -48.35 -89.46 -47.91
C ARG A 260 -48.82 -90.86 -48.31
N ASP A 261 -48.74 -91.17 -49.60
CA ASP A 261 -49.06 -92.48 -50.16
C ASP A 261 -47.88 -93.46 -49.93
N PRO A 262 -47.99 -94.43 -49.00
CA PRO A 262 -46.91 -95.37 -48.71
C PRO A 262 -46.61 -96.31 -49.90
N SER A 263 -47.56 -96.50 -50.81
CA SER A 263 -47.41 -97.38 -51.98
C SER A 263 -46.64 -96.73 -53.13
N ARG A 264 -46.45 -95.39 -53.10
CA ARG A 264 -45.75 -94.64 -54.15
C ARG A 264 -44.30 -95.08 -54.35
N LEU A 265 -43.64 -95.54 -53.28
CA LEU A 265 -42.26 -96.03 -53.31
C LEU A 265 -42.06 -97.21 -54.28
N TYR A 266 -43.09 -98.05 -54.45
CA TYR A 266 -43.04 -99.24 -55.31
C TYR A 266 -43.53 -98.97 -56.74
N ARG A 267 -43.98 -97.76 -57.05
CA ARG A 267 -44.44 -97.38 -58.39
C ARG A 267 -43.34 -96.66 -59.17
N PRO A 268 -43.05 -97.04 -60.42
CA PRO A 268 -42.14 -96.31 -61.29
C PRO A 268 -42.45 -94.80 -61.37
N THR A 269 -41.42 -93.98 -61.57
CA THR A 269 -41.64 -92.55 -61.85
C THR A 269 -42.11 -92.37 -63.30
N LYS A 270 -42.93 -91.36 -63.60
CA LYS A 270 -43.38 -91.10 -64.99
C LYS A 270 -42.21 -90.97 -65.96
N GLY A 271 -41.09 -90.40 -65.52
CA GLY A 271 -39.87 -90.32 -66.32
C GLY A 271 -39.15 -91.68 -66.50
N TRP A 272 -39.30 -92.61 -65.54
CA TRP A 272 -38.84 -93.99 -65.72
C TRP A 272 -39.76 -94.76 -66.68
N GLU A 273 -41.07 -94.62 -66.53
CA GLU A 273 -42.07 -95.18 -67.45
C GLU A 273 -41.79 -94.73 -68.89
N GLU A 274 -41.59 -93.42 -69.12
CA GLU A 274 -41.20 -92.86 -70.43
C GLU A 274 -39.89 -93.43 -70.98
N ARG A 275 -38.87 -93.62 -70.14
CA ARG A 275 -37.60 -94.23 -70.56
C ARG A 275 -37.73 -95.72 -70.90
N THR A 276 -38.63 -96.43 -70.25
CA THR A 276 -38.88 -97.86 -70.48
C THR A 276 -39.97 -98.15 -71.52
N LYS A 277 -40.65 -97.11 -72.02
CA LYS A 277 -41.54 -97.26 -73.18
C LYS A 277 -40.71 -97.75 -74.35
N LYS A 278 -41.05 -98.93 -74.86
CA LYS A 278 -40.44 -99.50 -76.05
C LYS A 278 -40.89 -98.69 -77.28
N THR A 279 -40.21 -97.59 -77.55
CA THR A 279 -40.16 -97.01 -78.90
C THR A 279 -39.40 -97.99 -79.80
N GLY A 280 -40.00 -98.36 -80.94
CA GLY A 280 -39.48 -99.36 -81.89
C GLY A 280 -38.12 -99.01 -82.51
N PRO A 281 -37.54 -99.89 -83.34
CA PRO A 281 -36.14 -99.82 -83.74
C PRO A 281 -35.93 -98.67 -84.73
N THR A 282 -35.32 -97.58 -84.28
CA THR A 282 -34.86 -96.52 -85.17
C THR A 282 -33.54 -95.96 -84.66
N GLY A 283 -32.48 -96.29 -85.40
CA GLY A 283 -31.27 -95.47 -85.54
C GLY A 283 -30.36 -95.38 -84.33
N SER A 284 -29.51 -96.39 -84.13
CA SER A 284 -28.18 -96.18 -83.54
C SER A 284 -27.35 -95.31 -84.52
N GLY A 285 -27.57 -93.99 -84.47
CA GLY A 285 -26.71 -93.01 -85.12
C GLY A 285 -25.44 -92.76 -84.29
N PRO A 286 -24.27 -92.48 -84.90
CA PRO A 286 -23.06 -92.22 -84.14
C PRO A 286 -23.24 -91.01 -83.21
N LEU A 287 -22.77 -91.15 -81.97
CA LEU A 287 -22.75 -90.10 -80.96
C LEU A 287 -21.86 -88.94 -81.46
N LEU A 288 -22.44 -87.99 -82.19
CA LEU A 288 -21.73 -86.80 -82.66
C LEU A 288 -21.44 -85.91 -81.45
N GLN A 289 -20.16 -85.90 -81.07
CA GLN A 289 -19.46 -84.84 -80.34
C GLN A 289 -20.08 -84.41 -79.00
N ILE A 290 -19.61 -85.04 -77.91
CA ILE A 290 -19.86 -84.57 -76.54
C ILE A 290 -19.15 -83.22 -76.36
N PRO A 291 -19.87 -82.10 -76.16
CA PRO A 291 -19.22 -80.82 -75.91
C PRO A 291 -18.52 -80.85 -74.55
N HIS A 292 -17.20 -80.73 -74.54
CA HIS A 292 -16.44 -80.55 -73.31
C HIS A 292 -16.66 -79.13 -72.76
N ARG A 293 -16.77 -79.01 -71.43
CA ARG A 293 -16.84 -77.72 -70.74
C ARG A 293 -15.60 -76.89 -71.05
N ALA A 294 -15.78 -75.63 -71.41
CA ALA A 294 -14.68 -74.69 -71.60
C ALA A 294 -13.81 -74.64 -70.33
N ILE A 295 -12.50 -74.85 -70.49
CA ILE A 295 -11.53 -74.74 -69.40
C ILE A 295 -11.37 -73.24 -69.10
N PRO A 296 -11.70 -72.76 -67.89
CA PRO A 296 -11.49 -71.36 -67.52
C PRO A 296 -10.02 -70.97 -67.71
N THR A 297 -9.75 -69.73 -68.11
CA THR A 297 -8.40 -69.23 -68.45
C THR A 297 -7.36 -69.45 -67.36
N TRP A 298 -7.75 -69.41 -66.08
CA TRP A 298 -6.88 -69.68 -64.93
C TRP A 298 -6.48 -71.16 -64.75
N ARG A 299 -7.01 -72.08 -65.57
CA ARG A 299 -6.63 -73.50 -65.62
C ARG A 299 -5.90 -73.90 -66.91
N GLN A 300 -5.61 -72.97 -67.81
CA GLN A 300 -4.77 -73.25 -68.98
C GLN A 300 -3.31 -73.48 -68.51
N GLY A 301 -2.76 -74.68 -68.76
CA GLY A 301 -1.37 -75.03 -68.43
C GLY A 301 -1.18 -76.04 -67.28
N ILE A 302 -2.26 -76.53 -66.65
CA ILE A 302 -2.17 -77.64 -65.70
C ILE A 302 -2.56 -78.93 -66.42
N GLU A 303 -1.59 -79.59 -67.05
CA GLU A 303 -1.77 -80.95 -67.55
C GLU A 303 -1.98 -81.90 -66.36
N LYS A 304 -3.06 -82.68 -66.44
CA LYS A 304 -3.33 -83.78 -65.50
C LYS A 304 -2.19 -84.80 -65.59
N ARG A 305 -1.41 -84.93 -64.52
CA ARG A 305 -0.65 -86.15 -64.26
C ARG A 305 -1.67 -87.22 -63.86
N ILE A 306 -1.65 -88.34 -64.59
CA ILE A 306 -2.47 -89.54 -64.38
C ILE A 306 -2.30 -90.07 -62.97
#